data_AF-A0A288XFP3-F1
#
_entry.id   AF-A0A288XFP3-F1
#
_cell.length_a   1.000
_cell.length_b   1.000
_cell.length_c   1.000
_cell.angle_alpha   90.00
_cell.angle_beta   90.00
_cell.angle_gamma   90.00
#
_symmetry.space_group_name_H-M   'P 1'
#
loop_
_entity.id
_entity.type
_entity.pdbx_description
1 polymer ?
#
loop_
_entity_poly.entity_id
_entity_poly.type
_entity_poly.pdbx_seq_one_letter_code
_entity_poly.pdbx_strand_id
1 'polypeptide(L)' 'MSNHNIGSPRPELGEYTFALPVERHMVYFLQTDTEIVIIRILSQHQDASVISTDSNQPPHCVA' A
#
# COMPACT_ATOMS: atom_id res chain seq x y z
N MET A 1 -14.41 15.81 16.29
CA MET A 1 -13.59 14.60 16.30
C MET A 1 -12.52 14.80 15.25
N SER A 2 -11.25 14.89 15.62
CA SER A 2 -10.19 15.07 14.62
C SER A 2 -9.99 13.76 13.90
N ASN A 3 -10.18 13.78 12.58
CA ASN A 3 -9.91 12.65 11.72
C ASN A 3 -8.39 12.42 11.79
N HIS A 4 -7.95 11.48 12.63
CA HIS A 4 -6.55 11.05 12.70
C HIS A 4 -6.24 10.20 11.45
N ASN A 5 -6.38 10.80 10.27
CA ASN A 5 -6.11 10.14 9.00
C ASN A 5 -4.60 10.09 8.83
N ILE A 6 -4.02 9.00 9.34
CA ILE A 6 -2.58 8.75 9.33
C ILE A 6 -2.09 8.41 7.91
N GLY A 7 -2.97 7.91 7.05
CA GLY A 7 -2.68 7.60 5.65
C GLY A 7 -3.71 8.17 4.68
N SER A 8 -3.46 7.95 3.39
CA SER A 8 -4.38 8.30 2.31
C SER A 8 -5.39 7.18 2.07
N PRO A 9 -6.71 7.46 2.00
CA PRO A 9 -7.71 6.45 1.64
C PRO A 9 -7.42 5.81 0.29
N ARG A 10 -7.71 4.50 0.17
CA ARG A 10 -7.57 3.68 -1.04
C ARG A 10 -8.89 2.95 -1.34
N PRO A 11 -9.96 3.69 -1.69
CA PRO A 11 -11.27 3.08 -1.96
C PRO A 11 -11.24 2.03 -3.08
N GLU A 12 -10.26 2.10 -3.98
CA GLU A 12 -10.01 1.11 -5.02
C GLU A 12 -9.61 -0.27 -4.50
N LEU A 13 -9.14 -0.39 -3.25
CA LEU A 13 -8.73 -1.64 -2.61
C LEU A 13 -9.79 -2.18 -1.62
N GLY A 14 -10.81 -1.39 -1.31
CA GLY A 14 -11.88 -1.73 -0.37
C GLY A 14 -12.20 -0.59 0.61
N GLU A 15 -13.33 -0.71 1.29
CA GLU A 15 -13.73 0.26 2.33
C GLU A 15 -12.72 0.27 3.49
N TYR A 16 -12.51 1.45 4.07
CA TYR A 16 -11.61 1.67 5.22
C TYR A 16 -10.14 1.26 4.98
N THR A 17 -9.72 1.05 3.73
CA THR A 17 -8.33 0.77 3.39
C THR A 17 -7.57 2.08 3.22
N PHE A 18 -6.42 2.18 3.88
CA PHE A 18 -5.53 3.33 3.80
C PHE A 18 -4.13 2.88 3.40
N ALA A 19 -3.40 3.78 2.76
CA ALA A 19 -1.99 3.62 2.45
C ALA A 19 -1.15 4.72 3.10
N LEU A 20 -0.03 4.32 3.69
CA LEU A 20 0.98 5.22 4.23
C LEU A 20 2.35 4.90 3.60
N PRO A 21 2.94 5.82 2.83
CA PRO A 21 4.33 5.70 2.43
C PRO A 21 5.23 5.89 3.65
N VAL A 22 6.13 4.93 3.90
CA VAL A 22 7.16 4.99 4.94
C VAL A 22 8.49 4.60 4.32
N GLU A 23 9.39 5.58 4.18
CA GLU A 23 10.68 5.40 3.49
C GLU A 23 10.49 4.76 2.09
N ARG A 24 11.05 3.57 1.87
CA ARG A 24 10.95 2.79 0.62
C ARG A 24 9.82 1.77 0.63
N HIS A 25 8.92 1.85 1.60
CA HIS A 25 7.81 0.91 1.76
C HIS A 25 6.46 1.61 1.65
N MET A 26 5.48 0.86 1.20
CA MET A 26 4.06 1.21 1.24
C MET A 26 3.37 0.30 2.24
N VAL A 27 2.80 0.89 3.29
CA VAL A 27 2.03 0.19 4.32
C VAL A 27 0.54 0.34 4.00
N TYR A 28 -0.15 -0.78 3.84
CA TYR A 28 -1.60 -0.83 3.70
C TYR A 28 -2.21 -1.33 5.01
N PHE A 29 -3.23 -0.62 5.48
CA PHE A 29 -3.89 -0.94 6.73
C PHE A 29 -5.37 -0.60 6.68
N LEU A 30 -6.14 -1.30 7.51
CA LEU A 30 -7.50 -0.92 7.86
C LEU A 30 -7.44 -0.02 9.09
N GLN A 31 -8.25 1.04 9.10
CA GLN A 31 -8.35 1.96 10.22
C GLN A 31 -9.78 2.02 10.75
N THR A 32 -9.94 1.81 12.05
CA THR A 32 -11.15 2.13 12.81
C THR A 32 -10.84 3.29 13.78
N ASP A 33 -11.82 3.69 14.59
CA ASP A 33 -11.62 4.77 15.56
C ASP A 33 -10.57 4.45 16.64
N THR A 34 -10.33 3.16 16.93
CA THR A 34 -9.45 2.72 18.02
C THR A 34 -8.32 1.79 17.58
N GLU A 35 -8.37 1.26 16.37
CA GLU A 35 -7.46 0.22 15.93
C GLU A 35 -6.92 0.46 14.51
N ILE A 36 -5.69 0.01 14.31
CA ILE A 36 -5.04 -0.06 13.02
C ILE A 36 -4.61 -1.50 12.79
N VAL A 37 -5.09 -2.10 11.71
CA VAL A 37 -4.72 -3.46 11.31
C VAL A 37 -3.89 -3.39 10.03
N ILE A 38 -2.60 -3.73 10.14
CA ILE A 38 -1.71 -3.79 8.97
C ILE A 38 -2.06 -5.03 8.14
N ILE A 39 -2.48 -4.81 6.90
CA ILE A 39 -2.86 -5.90 5.97
C ILE A 39 -1.74 -6.23 4.97
N ARG A 40 -0.88 -5.27 4.63
CA ARG A 40 0.23 -5.49 3.70
C ARG A 40 1.34 -4.47 3.91
N ILE A 41 2.58 -4.92 3.77
CA ILE A 41 3.75 -4.05 3.63
C ILE A 41 4.43 -4.45 2.34
N LEU A 42 4.57 -3.49 1.44
CA LEU A 42 5.27 -3.66 0.16
C LEU A 42 6.49 -2.78 0.14
N SER A 43 7.56 -3.23 -0.53
CA SER A 43 8.54 -2.29 -1.06
C SER A 43 7.88 -1.46 -2.16
N GLN A 44 8.18 -0.16 -2.28
CA GLN A 44 7.70 0.69 -3.37
C GLN A 44 8.04 0.11 -4.76
N HIS A 45 9.14 -0.65 -4.85
CA HIS A 45 9.52 -1.37 -6.06
C HIS A 45 8.53 -2.50 -6.43
N GLN A 46 7.81 -3.06 -5.46
CA GLN A 46 6.75 -4.05 -5.67
C GLN A 46 5.40 -3.39 -5.95
N ASP A 47 5.14 -2.21 -5.39
CA ASP A 47 3.90 -1.44 -5.65
C ASP A 47 3.82 -0.96 -7.11
N ALA A 48 4.96 -0.59 -7.70
CA ALA A 48 5.05 -0.19 -9.11
C ALA A 48 4.85 -1.36 -10.11
N SER A 49 4.68 -2.60 -9.66
CA SER A 49 4.68 -3.79 -10.54
C SER A 49 3.30 -4.23 -11.03
N VAL A 50 2.25 -3.45 -10.81
CA VAL A 50 0.90 -3.71 -11.35
C VAL A 50 0.41 -2.53 -12.19
N ILE A 51 1.04 -2.35 -13.35
CA ILE A 51 0.47 -2.07 -14.69
C ILE A 51 1.70 -2.01 -15.62
N SER A 52 2.20 -3.17 -16.00
CA SER A 52 2.93 -3.32 -17.25
C SER A 52 2.19 -4.37 -18.05
N THR A 53 1.17 -3.94 -18.78
CA THR A 53 0.91 -4.51 -20.11
C THR A 53 2.15 -4.26 -20.96
N ASP A 54 3.20 -5.02 -20.70
CA ASP A 54 4.22 -5.32 -21.68
C ASP A 54 4.80 -6.69 -21.32
N SER A 55 4.37 -7.68 -22.09
CA SER A 55 4.68 -9.08 -21.92
C SER A 55 6.12 -9.38 -22.35
N ASN A 56 7.13 -8.78 -21.73
CA ASN A 56 8.52 -9.18 -22.00
C ASN A 56 9.65 -8.79 -21.00
N GLN A 57 9.37 -8.37 -19.76
CA GLN A 57 10.46 -8.13 -18.79
C GLN A 57 10.52 -9.25 -17.74
N PRO A 58 11.64 -9.99 -17.60
CA PRO A 58 11.79 -10.95 -16.52
C PRO A 58 11.92 -10.23 -15.17
N PRO A 59 11.46 -10.85 -14.06
CA PRO A 59 11.60 -10.26 -12.74
C PRO A 59 13.08 -10.15 -12.40
N HIS A 60 13.56 -8.94 -12.18
CA HIS A 60 14.88 -8.71 -11.63
C HIS A 60 14.86 -9.05 -10.13
N CYS A 61 15.14 -10.31 -9.80
CA CYS A 61 15.68 -10.67 -8.50
C CYS A 61 17.15 -10.20 -8.47
N VAL A 62 17.47 -9.23 -7.62
CA VAL A 62 18.87 -8.93 -7.27
C VAL A 62 19.03 -9.22 -5.78
N ALA A 63 20.03 -10.05 -5.48
CA ALA A 63 20.39 -10.59 -4.18
C ALA A 63 20.74 -9.51 -3.14
#